data_AF-A0A4P7UEQ8-F1
#
_entry.id   AF-A0A4P7UEQ8-F1
#
_cell.length_a   1.000
_cell.length_b   1.000
_cell.length_c   1.000
_cell.angle_alpha   90.00
_cell.angle_beta   90.00
_cell.angle_gamma   90.00
#
_symmetry.space_group_name_H-M   'P 1'
#
loop_
_entity.id
_entity.type
_entity.pdbx_description
1 polymer ?
#
loop_
_entity_poly.entity_id
_entity_poly.type
_entity_poly.pdbx_seq_one_letter_code
_entity_poly.pdbx_strand_id
1 'polypeptide(L)'
;MWGRPAQPGDWVSATTKISTGLLDDLTGGGLPAGSRGVVTDRSGRWLTVEFDNGPGTTTARVKDSHCHIARRGGGRDRFHDRTRRMSIVRLALAAFLLWPFAQFFALYLWYNRTLDGIMPALALATLESVGDFAAQIVTEPVRTLLYLGFLAVLGRLAFRR
;
A
#
# COMPACT_ATOMS: atom_id res chain seq x y z
N MET A 1 18.45 26.01 -1.66
CA MET A 1 17.19 26.50 -1.05
C MET A 1 17.29 26.33 0.46
N TRP A 2 17.55 27.40 1.21
CA TRP A 2 17.51 27.38 2.68
C TRP A 2 16.05 27.57 3.15
N GLY A 3 15.29 26.48 3.07
CA GLY A 3 13.96 26.42 3.68
C GLY A 3 14.08 26.29 5.20
N ARG A 4 13.12 26.88 5.94
CA ARG A 4 13.05 26.71 7.40
C ARG A 4 13.09 25.22 7.77
N PRO A 5 13.83 24.85 8.82
CA PRO A 5 13.92 23.46 9.28
C PRO A 5 12.54 22.83 9.50
N ALA A 6 12.39 21.52 9.27
CA ALA A 6 11.15 20.81 9.58
C ALA A 6 10.87 20.86 11.09
N GLN A 7 9.64 21.17 11.48
CA GLN A 7 9.22 21.25 12.88
C GLN A 7 8.26 20.13 13.26
N PRO A 8 8.13 19.78 14.54
CA PRO A 8 7.08 18.87 15.00
C PRO A 8 5.69 19.28 14.46
N GLY A 9 4.96 18.32 13.90
CA GLY A 9 3.67 18.54 13.24
C GLY A 9 3.74 18.84 11.74
N ASP A 10 4.94 19.05 11.18
CA ASP A 10 5.13 19.10 9.72
C ASP A 10 5.05 17.68 9.12
N TRP A 11 4.47 17.59 7.92
CA TRP A 11 4.49 16.37 7.13
C TRP A 11 5.69 16.39 6.20
N VAL A 12 6.41 15.29 6.19
CA VAL A 12 7.63 15.09 5.41
C VAL A 12 7.47 13.90 4.48
N SER A 13 8.25 13.89 3.41
CA SER A 13 8.43 12.77 2.51
C SER A 13 9.89 12.36 2.53
N ALA A 14 10.15 11.07 2.68
CA ALA A 14 11.48 10.51 2.58
C ALA A 14 12.05 10.78 1.18
N THR A 15 13.28 11.29 1.08
CA THR A 15 13.98 11.47 -0.20
C THR A 15 14.84 10.25 -0.54
N THR A 16 15.27 9.53 0.48
CA THR A 16 16.04 8.29 0.37
C THR A 16 15.28 7.14 1.01
N LYS A 17 15.78 5.92 0.80
CA LYS A 17 15.36 4.79 1.61
C LYS A 17 15.74 5.02 3.08
N ILE A 18 14.85 4.63 4.01
CA ILE A 18 15.06 4.77 5.45
C ILE A 18 14.94 3.39 6.10
N SER A 19 16.01 2.93 6.72
CA SER A 19 16.00 1.74 7.55
C SER A 19 15.23 2.02 8.84
N THR A 20 14.24 1.17 9.15
CA THR A 20 13.42 1.31 10.35
C THR A 20 13.86 0.40 11.49
N GLY A 21 14.78 -0.54 11.20
CA GLY A 21 15.43 -1.37 12.20
C GLY A 21 16.63 -2.15 11.66
N LEU A 22 17.27 -2.90 12.55
CA LEU A 22 18.48 -3.68 12.27
C LEU A 22 18.27 -4.73 11.18
N LEU A 23 17.06 -5.29 11.12
CA LEU A 23 16.67 -6.28 10.11
C LEU A 23 16.54 -5.67 8.71
N ASP A 24 16.16 -4.39 8.60
CA ASP A 24 16.14 -3.66 7.33
C ASP A 24 17.55 -3.39 6.82
N ASP A 25 18.48 -3.05 7.72
CA ASP A 25 19.88 -2.83 7.34
C ASP A 25 20.53 -4.12 6.81
N LEU A 26 20.17 -5.27 7.37
CA LEU A 26 20.72 -6.57 6.98
C LEU A 26 20.11 -7.14 5.70
N THR A 27 18.81 -6.94 5.48
CA THR A 27 18.10 -7.50 4.32
C THR A 27 18.05 -6.54 3.13
N GLY A 28 18.60 -5.33 3.28
CA GLY A 28 18.31 -4.25 2.36
C GLY A 28 16.82 -3.95 2.33
N GLY A 29 16.13 -4.05 3.48
CA GLY A 29 14.74 -3.68 3.70
C GLY A 29 14.58 -2.18 3.98
N GLY A 30 13.45 -1.79 4.58
CA GLY A 30 13.17 -0.41 4.99
C GLY A 30 12.17 0.36 4.13
N LEU A 31 11.81 1.55 4.61
CA LEU A 31 10.85 2.43 3.97
C LEU A 31 11.43 2.98 2.67
N PRO A 32 10.73 2.82 1.53
CA PRO A 32 11.20 3.34 0.25
C PRO A 32 11.20 4.88 0.23
N ALA A 33 12.00 5.46 -0.67
CA ALA A 33 11.89 6.89 -0.99
C ALA A 33 10.44 7.24 -1.42
N GLY A 34 9.98 8.44 -1.06
CA GLY A 34 8.59 8.87 -1.23
C GLY A 34 7.67 8.52 -0.05
N SER A 35 8.14 7.76 0.94
CA SER A 35 7.33 7.43 2.11
C SER A 35 6.98 8.69 2.91
N ARG A 36 5.69 8.86 3.22
CA ARG A 36 5.19 10.04 3.93
C ARG A 36 5.19 9.80 5.42
N GLY A 37 5.56 10.83 6.17
CA GLY A 37 5.53 10.79 7.63
C GLY A 37 5.20 12.14 8.23
N VAL A 38 4.97 12.14 9.54
CA VAL A 38 4.82 13.35 10.35
C VAL A 38 5.97 13.45 11.34
N VAL A 39 6.57 14.63 11.44
CA VAL A 39 7.63 14.90 12.43
C VAL A 39 7.00 14.95 13.80
N THR A 40 7.47 14.11 14.72
CA THR A 40 7.02 14.08 16.12
C THR A 40 7.97 14.83 17.03
N ASP A 41 9.27 14.78 16.75
CA ASP A 41 10.30 15.45 17.54
C ASP A 41 11.49 15.86 16.65
N ARG A 42 12.26 16.86 17.12
CA ARG A 42 13.48 17.34 16.47
C ARG A 42 14.59 17.52 17.49
N SER A 43 15.71 16.84 17.23
CA SER A 43 16.96 16.99 17.99
C SER A 43 18.08 17.42 17.05
N GLY A 44 18.29 18.73 16.94
CA GLY A 44 19.31 19.35 16.07
C GLY A 44 19.04 19.08 14.59
N ARG A 45 19.89 18.24 13.97
CA ARG A 45 19.79 17.80 12.56
C ARG A 45 19.00 16.50 12.37
N TRP A 46 18.58 15.89 13.47
CA TRP A 46 17.83 14.63 13.47
C TRP A 46 16.36 14.89 13.77
N LEU A 47 15.50 14.20 13.04
CA LEU A 47 14.06 14.20 13.18
C LEU A 47 13.62 12.82 13.65
N THR A 48 12.69 12.78 14.60
CA THR A 48 11.90 11.60 14.86
C THR A 48 10.64 11.73 14.01
N VAL A 49 10.44 10.79 13.09
CA VAL A 49 9.35 10.85 12.12
C VAL A 49 8.55 9.56 12.19
N GLU A 50 7.23 9.73 12.26
CA GLU A 50 6.27 8.64 12.19
C GLU A 50 5.80 8.48 10.73
N PHE A 51 6.26 7.44 10.06
CA PHE A 51 6.00 7.15 8.64
C PHE A 51 4.81 6.21 8.44
N ASP A 52 4.06 6.37 7.36
CA ASP A 52 3.06 5.41 6.88
C ASP A 52 3.76 4.21 6.22
N ASN A 53 3.58 3.01 6.81
CA ASN A 53 4.15 1.77 6.30
C ASN A 53 3.14 0.90 5.52
N GLY A 54 1.90 1.34 5.31
CA GLY A 54 0.86 0.49 4.70
C GLY A 54 -0.27 0.17 5.69
N PRO A 55 -0.08 -0.87 6.54
CA PRO A 55 -1.09 -1.30 7.51
C PRO A 55 -1.08 -0.47 8.81
N GLY A 56 -0.09 0.40 9.00
CA GLY A 56 0.05 1.21 10.20
C GLY A 56 1.18 2.23 10.07
N THR A 57 1.64 2.75 11.20
CA THR A 57 2.75 3.70 11.26
C THR A 57 4.00 3.05 11.87
N THR A 58 5.17 3.53 11.48
CA THR A 58 6.44 3.16 12.10
C THR A 58 7.25 4.40 12.42
N THR A 59 7.95 4.40 13.54
CA THR A 59 8.76 5.55 13.97
C THR A 59 10.21 5.31 13.59
N ALA A 60 10.82 6.27 12.90
CA ALA A 60 12.23 6.22 12.53
C ALA A 60 12.93 7.55 12.83
N ARG A 61 14.19 7.46 13.24
CA ARG A 61 15.05 8.63 13.42
C ARG A 61 15.84 8.88 12.16
N VAL A 62 15.61 10.04 11.53
CA VAL A 62 16.17 10.38 10.22
C VAL A 62 16.85 11.72 10.23
N LYS A 63 17.80 11.95 9.32
CA LYS A 63 18.40 13.28 9.15
C LYS A 63 17.42 14.18 8.42
N ASP A 64 17.38 15.46 8.78
CA ASP A 64 16.57 16.50 8.12
C ASP A 64 16.84 16.53 6.60
N SER A 65 18.09 16.29 6.18
CA SER A 65 18.50 16.23 4.77
C SER A 65 17.91 15.05 3.99
N HIS A 66 17.44 13.99 4.66
CA HIS A 66 16.82 12.81 4.02
C HIS A 66 15.30 12.96 3.91
N CYS A 67 14.78 14.15 4.21
CA CYS A 67 13.37 14.46 4.20
C CYS A 67 13.12 15.73 3.40
N HIS A 68 12.03 15.74 2.65
CA HIS A 68 11.47 16.94 2.04
C HIS A 68 10.16 17.30 2.74
N ILE A 69 9.94 18.58 3.03
CA ILE A 69 8.71 19.04 3.68
C ILE A 69 7.58 19.00 2.65
N ALA A 70 6.65 18.07 2.82
CA ALA A 70 5.48 17.93 1.96
C ALA A 70 4.36 18.91 2.36
N ARG A 71 4.19 19.17 3.66
CA ARG A 71 3.19 20.12 4.18
C ARG A 71 3.60 20.65 5.54
N ARG A 72 3.54 21.97 5.74
CA ARG A 72 3.77 22.58 7.06
C ARG A 72 2.52 22.60 7.92
N GLY A 73 2.67 22.40 9.24
CA GLY A 73 1.56 22.46 10.21
C GLY A 73 0.41 21.51 9.90
N GLY A 74 0.71 20.35 9.31
CA GLY A 74 -0.30 19.36 8.96
C GLY A 74 -0.98 18.75 10.18
N GLY A 75 -0.25 18.67 11.30
CA GLY A 75 -0.71 18.10 12.56
C GLY A 75 -0.60 16.57 12.56
N ARG A 76 -0.33 16.01 13.75
CA ARG A 76 -0.19 14.56 13.95
C ARG A 76 -1.51 13.82 13.81
N ASP A 77 -2.58 14.34 14.39
CA ASP A 77 -3.90 13.67 14.37
C ASP A 77 -4.46 13.56 12.95
N ARG A 78 -4.33 14.64 12.16
CA ARG A 78 -4.75 14.62 10.74
C ARG A 78 -3.92 13.67 9.90
N PHE A 79 -2.65 13.45 10.25
CA PHE A 79 -1.82 12.45 9.58
C PHE A 79 -2.35 11.04 9.89
N HIS A 80 -2.63 10.76 11.16
CA HIS A 80 -3.19 9.47 11.60
C HIS A 80 -4.54 9.16 10.99
N ASP A 81 -5.47 10.13 10.96
CA ASP A 81 -6.76 9.97 10.31
C ASP A 81 -6.63 9.62 8.83
N ARG A 82 -5.70 10.29 8.13
CA ARG A 82 -5.43 10.03 6.72
C ARG A 82 -4.84 8.64 6.53
N THR A 83 -3.83 8.27 7.32
CA THR A 83 -3.17 6.97 7.25
C THR A 83 -4.18 5.86 7.51
N ARG A 84 -5.01 5.98 8.56
CA ARG A 84 -6.07 5.01 8.87
C ARG A 84 -7.04 4.81 7.72
N ARG A 85 -7.51 5.89 7.09
CA ARG A 85 -8.39 5.80 5.90
C ARG A 85 -7.70 5.09 4.74
N MET A 86 -6.44 5.42 4.47
CA MET A 86 -5.67 4.78 3.41
C MET A 86 -5.38 3.30 3.70
N SER A 87 -5.09 2.94 4.95
CA SER A 87 -4.92 1.55 5.37
C SER A 87 -6.20 0.74 5.18
N ILE A 88 -7.38 1.31 5.51
CA ILE A 88 -8.68 0.67 5.25
C ILE A 88 -8.88 0.48 3.74
N VAL A 89 -8.61 1.48 2.91
CA VAL A 89 -8.73 1.36 1.44
C VAL A 89 -7.78 0.29 0.90
N ARG A 90 -6.52 0.23 1.38
CA ARG A 90 -5.55 -0.80 0.99
C ARG A 90 -6.02 -2.19 1.40
N LEU A 91 -6.54 -2.35 2.61
CA LEU A 91 -7.05 -3.62 3.11
C LEU A 91 -8.29 -4.06 2.32
N ALA A 92 -9.22 -3.13 2.05
CA ALA A 92 -10.40 -3.39 1.24
C ALA A 92 -10.01 -3.79 -0.20
N LEU A 93 -9.03 -3.11 -0.80
CA LEU A 93 -8.52 -3.46 -2.13
C LEU A 93 -7.85 -4.83 -2.12
N ALA A 94 -7.03 -5.14 -1.11
CA ALA A 94 -6.43 -6.46 -0.97
C ALA A 94 -7.48 -7.56 -0.78
N ALA A 95 -8.49 -7.32 0.06
CA ALA A 95 -9.60 -8.24 0.26
C ALA A 95 -10.42 -8.44 -1.02
N PHE A 96 -10.68 -7.37 -1.78
CA PHE A 96 -11.37 -7.44 -3.07
C PHE A 96 -10.57 -8.25 -4.10
N LEU A 97 -9.24 -8.07 -4.16
CA LEU A 97 -8.37 -8.85 -5.04
C LEU A 97 -8.29 -10.33 -4.63
N LEU A 98 -8.36 -10.63 -3.33
CA LEU A 98 -8.35 -12.00 -2.80
C LEU A 98 -9.74 -12.66 -2.81
N TRP A 99 -10.81 -11.88 -2.94
CA TRP A 99 -12.19 -12.37 -2.96
C TRP A 99 -12.44 -13.53 -3.92
N PRO A 100 -12.05 -13.48 -5.22
CA PRO A 100 -12.31 -14.58 -6.15
C PRO A 100 -11.62 -15.88 -5.71
N PHE A 101 -10.41 -15.80 -5.14
CA PHE A 101 -9.72 -16.96 -4.60
C PHE A 101 -10.45 -17.51 -3.37
N ALA A 102 -10.85 -16.66 -2.44
CA ALA A 102 -11.61 -17.08 -1.26
C ALA A 102 -12.93 -17.76 -1.65
N GLN A 103 -13.64 -17.20 -2.63
CA GLN A 103 -14.87 -17.78 -3.17
C GLN A 103 -14.61 -19.14 -3.84
N PHE A 104 -13.56 -19.26 -4.65
CA PHE A 104 -13.17 -20.54 -5.26
C PHE A 104 -12.89 -21.60 -4.19
N PHE A 105 -12.06 -21.27 -3.19
CA PHE A 105 -11.75 -22.20 -2.10
C PHE A 105 -13.00 -22.62 -1.33
N ALA A 106 -13.90 -21.69 -1.01
CA ALA A 106 -15.14 -21.98 -0.30
C ALA A 106 -16.06 -22.91 -1.10
N LEU A 107 -16.24 -22.65 -2.40
CA LEU A 107 -17.05 -23.49 -3.28
C LEU A 107 -16.40 -24.87 -3.47
N TYR A 108 -15.09 -24.92 -3.72
CA TYR A 108 -14.37 -26.18 -3.89
C TYR A 108 -14.51 -27.08 -2.67
N LEU A 109 -14.31 -26.52 -1.47
CA LEU A 109 -14.44 -27.26 -0.23
C LEU A 109 -15.89 -27.66 0.06
N TRP A 110 -16.86 -26.81 -0.29
CA TRP A 110 -18.28 -27.13 -0.13
C TRP A 110 -18.71 -28.33 -0.98
N TYR A 111 -18.31 -28.36 -2.25
CA TYR A 111 -18.67 -29.41 -3.20
C TYR A 111 -17.86 -30.69 -3.04
N ASN A 112 -16.54 -30.58 -2.92
CA ASN A 112 -15.66 -31.75 -2.93
C ASN A 112 -15.36 -32.28 -1.52
N ARG A 113 -15.60 -31.49 -0.47
CA ARG A 113 -15.32 -31.82 0.94
C ARG A 113 -13.88 -32.30 1.20
N THR A 114 -12.97 -32.03 0.28
CA THR A 114 -11.54 -32.37 0.34
C THR A 114 -10.71 -31.19 -0.19
N LEU A 115 -9.42 -31.18 0.15
CA LEU A 115 -8.41 -30.29 -0.41
C LEU A 115 -7.56 -30.99 -1.49
N ASP A 116 -7.74 -32.30 -1.68
CA ASP A 116 -7.04 -33.05 -2.72
C ASP A 116 -7.46 -32.54 -4.10
N GLY A 117 -6.48 -32.29 -4.98
CA GLY A 117 -6.73 -31.79 -6.32
C GLY A 117 -7.04 -30.29 -6.43
N ILE A 118 -6.91 -29.52 -5.33
CA ILE A 118 -7.23 -28.08 -5.36
C ILE A 118 -6.32 -27.27 -6.30
N MET A 119 -5.04 -27.64 -6.40
CA MET A 119 -4.09 -26.96 -7.30
C MET A 119 -4.43 -27.16 -8.79
N PRO A 120 -4.66 -28.39 -9.29
CA PRO A 120 -5.09 -28.55 -10.68
C PRO A 120 -6.48 -27.95 -10.95
N ALA A 121 -7.41 -28.00 -9.99
CA ALA A 121 -8.71 -27.35 -10.13
C ALA A 121 -8.60 -25.82 -10.19
N LEU A 122 -7.72 -25.23 -9.39
CA LEU A 122 -7.42 -23.80 -9.43
C LEU A 122 -6.83 -23.41 -10.78
N ALA A 123 -5.89 -24.19 -11.31
CA ALA A 123 -5.29 -23.93 -12.62
C ALA A 123 -6.33 -23.95 -13.75
N LEU A 124 -7.24 -24.93 -13.75
CA LEU A 124 -8.36 -25.01 -14.69
C LEU A 124 -9.31 -23.82 -14.56
N ALA A 125 -9.73 -23.47 -13.34
CA ALA A 125 -10.61 -22.32 -13.10
C ALA A 125 -9.96 -20.99 -13.52
N THR A 126 -8.63 -20.90 -13.40
CA THR A 126 -7.88 -19.73 -13.87
C THR A 126 -7.88 -19.67 -15.40
N LEU A 127 -7.69 -20.80 -16.08
CA LEU A 127 -7.76 -20.90 -17.55
C LEU A 127 -9.15 -20.54 -18.09
N GLU A 128 -10.21 -21.07 -17.48
CA GLU A 128 -11.59 -20.71 -17.81
C GLU A 128 -11.83 -19.21 -17.60
N SER A 129 -11.40 -18.66 -16.46
CA SER A 129 -11.55 -17.22 -16.17
C SER A 129 -10.78 -16.35 -17.17
N VAL A 130 -9.61 -16.77 -17.65
CA VAL A 130 -8.87 -16.05 -18.71
C VAL A 130 -9.63 -16.10 -20.03
N GLY A 131 -10.20 -17.25 -20.38
CA GLY A 131 -11.05 -17.40 -21.57
C GLY A 131 -12.28 -16.50 -21.51
N ASP A 132 -12.98 -16.48 -20.38
CA ASP A 132 -14.15 -15.64 -20.14
C ASP A 132 -13.79 -14.16 -20.19
N PHE A 133 -12.66 -13.76 -19.61
CA PHE A 133 -12.19 -12.38 -19.65
C PHE A 133 -11.84 -11.95 -21.08
N ALA A 134 -11.19 -12.82 -21.87
CA ALA A 134 -10.90 -12.57 -23.27
C ALA A 134 -12.19 -12.42 -24.09
N ALA A 135 -13.19 -13.26 -23.85
CA ALA A 135 -14.51 -13.14 -24.46
C ALA A 135 -15.19 -11.81 -24.07
N GLN A 136 -15.08 -11.40 -22.79
CA GLN A 136 -15.68 -10.17 -22.26
C GLN A 136 -15.05 -8.90 -22.83
N ILE A 137 -13.76 -8.92 -23.17
CA ILE A 137 -13.10 -7.83 -23.91
C ILE A 137 -13.72 -7.65 -25.30
N VAL A 138 -14.05 -8.76 -25.98
CA VAL A 138 -14.62 -8.74 -27.33
C VAL A 138 -16.09 -8.33 -27.30
N THR A 139 -16.87 -8.82 -26.33
CA THR A 139 -18.32 -8.60 -26.27
C THR A 139 -18.70 -7.28 -25.59
N GLU A 140 -17.98 -6.86 -24.55
CA GLU A 140 -18.26 -5.65 -23.77
C GLU A 140 -16.97 -4.83 -23.51
N PRO A 141 -16.31 -4.29 -24.56
CA PRO A 141 -15.02 -3.62 -24.43
C PRO A 141 -15.07 -2.39 -23.52
N VAL A 142 -16.14 -1.60 -23.61
CA VAL A 142 -16.29 -0.36 -22.82
C VAL A 142 -16.39 -0.67 -21.32
N ARG A 143 -17.19 -1.67 -20.94
CA ARG A 143 -17.36 -2.06 -19.54
C ARG A 143 -16.06 -2.61 -18.95
N THR A 144 -15.34 -3.41 -19.73
CA THR A 144 -14.04 -3.98 -19.33
C THR A 144 -12.99 -2.88 -19.16
N LEU A 145 -12.92 -1.91 -20.07
CA LEU A 145 -12.02 -0.76 -19.94
C LEU A 145 -12.35 0.12 -18.73
N LEU A 146 -13.63 0.35 -18.43
CA LEU A 146 -14.04 1.08 -17.23
C LEU A 146 -13.63 0.34 -15.95
N TYR A 147 -13.82 -0.97 -15.89
CA TYR A 147 -13.38 -1.79 -14.76
C TYR A 147 -11.86 -1.75 -14.56
N LEU A 148 -11.10 -1.93 -15.64
CA LEU A 148 -9.63 -1.86 -15.60
C LEU A 148 -9.15 -0.45 -15.22
N GLY A 149 -9.77 0.60 -15.76
CA GLY A 149 -9.47 1.98 -15.42
C GLY A 149 -9.75 2.27 -13.95
N PHE A 150 -10.89 1.81 -13.42
CA PHE A 150 -11.24 1.96 -12.01
C PHE A 150 -10.25 1.23 -11.09
N LEU A 151 -9.90 -0.02 -11.41
CA LEU A 151 -8.87 -0.79 -10.70
C LEU A 151 -7.50 -0.12 -10.76
N ALA A 152 -7.10 0.40 -11.92
CA ALA A 152 -5.85 1.13 -12.09
C ALA A 152 -5.83 2.41 -11.27
N VAL A 153 -6.94 3.16 -11.21
CA VAL A 153 -7.06 4.38 -10.39
C VAL A 153 -7.02 4.04 -8.91
N LEU A 154 -7.77 3.03 -8.46
CA LEU A 154 -7.76 2.57 -7.07
C LEU A 154 -6.40 2.06 -6.65
N GLY A 155 -5.76 1.23 -7.47
CA GLY A 155 -4.40 0.75 -7.25
C GLY A 155 -3.42 1.91 -7.18
N ARG A 156 -3.50 2.85 -8.12
CA ARG A 156 -2.67 4.06 -8.10
C ARG A 156 -2.93 4.91 -6.86
N LEU A 157 -4.17 5.02 -6.37
CA LEU A 157 -4.49 5.82 -5.19
C LEU A 157 -4.06 5.14 -3.89
N ALA A 158 -4.20 3.83 -3.81
CA ALA A 158 -3.79 3.01 -2.67
C ALA A 158 -2.26 2.88 -2.57
N PHE A 159 -1.57 2.80 -3.71
CA PHE A 159 -0.13 2.51 -3.78
C PHE A 159 0.76 3.68 -4.24
N ARG A 160 0.22 4.81 -4.73
CA ARG A 160 1.03 6.05 -4.85
C ARG A 160 1.42 6.54 -3.46
N ARG A 161 2.67 6.31 -3.10
CA ARG A 161 3.35 6.94 -1.96
C ARG A 161 3.90 8.30 -2.41
#